data_AF-K1SV78-F1
#
_entry.id   AF-K1SV78-F1
#
_cell.length_a   1.000
_cell.length_b   1.000
_cell.length_c   1.000
_cell.angle_alpha   90.00
_cell.angle_beta   90.00
_cell.angle_gamma   90.00
#
_symmetry.space_group_name_H-M   'P 1'
#
loop_
_entity.id
_entity.type
_entity.pdbx_description
1 polymer ?
#
loop_
_entity_poly.entity_id
_entity_poly.type
_entity_poly.pdbx_seq_one_letter_code
_entity_poly.pdbx_strand_id
1 'polypeptide(L)'
;MGTVAKSSITLVSISDAYSLSLTPNSCVIKADFDGSNPKLEHAYTIISAYCGDEKTPIEIDSSTIIKSNDNIECQLIKVDSYRYRLSIISLPVDILQGYIEIPVLSGVSAGLTGRFTFFYCTRKYHAGLDSRLGK
;
A
#
# COMPACT_ATOMS: atom_id res chain seq x y z
N MET A 1 -0.40 26.98 -4.97
CA MET A 1 -1.23 25.90 -4.42
C MET A 1 -1.28 24.77 -5.44
N GLY A 2 -0.71 23.61 -5.16
CA GLY A 2 -0.68 22.50 -6.11
C GLY A 2 0.25 21.40 -5.61
N THR A 3 -0.20 20.60 -4.64
CA THR A 3 0.54 19.40 -4.26
C THR A 3 0.22 18.31 -5.26
N VAL A 4 1.13 18.14 -6.23
CA VAL A 4 1.21 16.94 -7.05
C VAL A 4 1.52 15.76 -6.12
N ALA A 5 0.57 14.83 -5.96
CA ALA A 5 0.90 13.53 -5.40
C ALA A 5 1.82 12.83 -6.40
N LYS A 6 3.12 12.83 -6.12
CA LYS A 6 4.10 12.04 -6.86
C LYS A 6 3.70 10.58 -6.67
N SER A 7 3.02 10.00 -7.67
CA SER A 7 2.83 8.56 -7.77
C SER A 7 4.21 7.95 -7.95
N SER A 8 4.89 7.65 -6.84
CA SER A 8 6.17 6.94 -6.87
C SER A 8 5.86 5.49 -7.16
N ILE A 9 6.07 5.09 -8.42
CA ILE A 9 6.12 3.68 -8.78
C ILE A 9 7.42 3.16 -8.16
N THR A 10 7.32 2.33 -7.12
CA THR A 10 8.51 1.60 -6.64
C THR A 10 8.67 0.38 -7.51
N LEU A 11 9.56 0.45 -8.50
CA LEU A 11 10.06 -0.73 -9.22
C LEU A 11 11.15 -1.35 -8.35
N VAL A 12 10.88 -2.51 -7.76
CA VAL A 12 11.92 -3.29 -7.09
C VAL A 12 12.51 -4.23 -8.14
N SER A 13 13.71 -3.93 -8.64
CA SER A 13 14.46 -4.78 -9.56
C SER A 13 15.12 -5.90 -8.76
N ILE A 14 14.63 -7.14 -8.85
CA ILE A 14 15.11 -8.23 -7.96
C ILE A 14 15.63 -9.46 -8.71
N SER A 15 15.58 -9.48 -10.06
CA SER A 15 16.32 -10.40 -10.94
C SER A 15 16.20 -9.88 -12.38
N ASP A 16 17.18 -10.14 -13.27
CA ASP A 16 17.52 -9.49 -14.57
C ASP A 16 16.41 -9.13 -15.59
N ALA A 17 15.14 -9.37 -15.31
CA ALA A 17 14.01 -8.85 -16.09
C ALA A 17 12.74 -8.54 -15.29
N TYR A 18 12.56 -9.00 -14.04
CA TYR A 18 11.26 -8.90 -13.36
C TYR A 18 11.15 -7.72 -12.39
N SER A 19 10.03 -7.00 -12.45
CA SER A 19 9.68 -5.86 -11.59
C SER A 19 8.27 -5.97 -11.06
N LEU A 20 8.08 -5.65 -9.77
CA LEU A 20 6.74 -5.45 -9.18
C LEU A 20 6.36 -3.97 -9.21
N SER A 21 5.10 -3.71 -9.53
CA SER A 21 4.47 -2.40 -9.50
C SER A 21 3.32 -2.40 -8.50
N LEU A 22 3.36 -1.46 -7.56
CA LEU A 22 2.28 -1.18 -6.63
C LEU A 22 1.80 0.24 -6.89
N THR A 23 0.54 0.38 -7.29
CA THR A 23 -0.04 1.67 -7.64
C THR A 23 -1.36 1.90 -6.89
N PRO A 24 -1.41 2.82 -5.93
CA PRO A 24 -0.27 3.50 -5.31
C PRO A 24 0.55 2.55 -4.40
N ASN A 25 1.86 2.80 -4.24
CA ASN A 25 2.72 2.06 -3.30
C ASN A 25 2.49 2.46 -1.83
N SER A 26 1.82 3.59 -1.62
CA SER A 26 1.47 4.10 -0.33
C SER A 26 0.22 4.94 -0.35
N CYS A 27 -0.51 4.98 0.76
CA CYS A 27 -1.69 5.81 0.89
C CYS A 27 -1.75 6.53 2.23
N VAL A 28 -2.41 7.68 2.24
CA VAL A 28 -2.75 8.40 3.47
C VAL A 28 -4.21 8.14 3.78
N ILE A 29 -4.46 7.53 4.93
CA ILE A 29 -5.79 7.23 5.43
C ILE A 29 -6.19 8.37 6.35
N LYS A 30 -7.26 9.07 5.96
CA LYS A 30 -7.83 10.16 6.75
C LYS A 30 -8.82 9.60 7.74
N ALA A 31 -8.85 10.18 8.93
CA ALA A 31 -9.80 9.83 9.97
C ALA A 31 -10.20 11.06 10.79
N ASP A 32 -11.15 10.87 11.70
CA ASP A 32 -11.52 11.89 12.67
C ASP A 32 -10.36 12.18 13.66
N PHE A 33 -10.50 13.25 14.42
CA PHE A 33 -9.48 13.73 15.37
C PHE A 33 -9.04 12.65 16.36
N ASP A 34 -9.98 11.85 16.83
CA ASP A 34 -9.78 10.76 17.79
C ASP A 34 -9.32 9.45 17.13
N GLY A 35 -9.01 9.45 15.83
CA GLY A 35 -8.65 8.23 15.09
C GLY A 35 -9.83 7.29 14.84
N SER A 36 -11.06 7.78 15.03
CA SER A 36 -12.28 7.06 14.69
C SER A 36 -12.65 7.28 13.21
N ASN A 37 -13.43 6.36 12.63
CA ASN A 37 -13.93 6.41 11.25
C ASN A 37 -12.85 6.60 10.17
N PRO A 38 -11.89 5.67 10.02
CA PRO A 38 -10.93 5.73 8.93
C PRO A 38 -11.65 5.68 7.58
N LYS A 39 -11.33 6.63 6.70
CA LYS A 39 -11.82 6.69 5.33
C LYS A 39 -11.01 5.72 4.47
N LEU A 40 -11.48 4.47 4.41
CA LEU A 40 -10.82 3.37 3.70
C LEU A 40 -11.20 3.26 2.22
N GLU A 41 -12.07 4.14 1.74
CA GLU A 41 -12.58 4.19 0.35
C GLU A 41 -11.44 4.18 -0.71
N HIS A 42 -10.32 4.82 -0.38
CA HIS A 42 -9.12 4.91 -1.22
C HIS A 42 -7.89 4.19 -0.62
N ALA A 43 -8.09 3.36 0.40
CA ALA A 43 -7.02 2.62 1.06
C ALA A 43 -6.75 1.29 0.34
N TYR A 44 -6.38 1.37 -0.93
CA TYR A 44 -6.07 0.19 -1.73
C TYR A 44 -4.85 0.40 -2.62
N THR A 45 -4.27 -0.69 -3.07
CA THR A 45 -3.21 -0.72 -4.07
C THR A 45 -3.53 -1.75 -5.14
N ILE A 46 -3.12 -1.46 -6.36
CA ILE A 46 -3.12 -2.41 -7.48
C ILE A 46 -1.72 -2.96 -7.63
N ILE A 47 -1.63 -4.29 -7.60
CA ILE A 47 -0.39 -5.05 -7.70
C ILE A 47 -0.31 -5.62 -9.10
N SER A 48 0.83 -5.45 -9.76
CA SER A 48 1.11 -6.02 -11.08
C SER A 48 2.59 -6.37 -11.19
N ALA A 49 2.94 -7.42 -11.92
CA ALA A 49 4.31 -7.72 -12.27
C ALA A 49 4.59 -7.49 -13.75
N TYR A 50 5.85 -7.17 -14.03
CA TYR A 50 6.37 -6.94 -15.36
C TYR A 50 7.66 -7.73 -15.55
N CYS A 51 7.89 -8.23 -16.75
CA CYS A 51 9.15 -8.78 -17.23
C CYS A 51 9.64 -7.85 -18.35
N GLY A 52 10.61 -6.98 -18.04
CA GLY A 52 10.94 -5.83 -18.88
C GLY A 52 9.75 -4.90 -19.00
N ASP A 53 9.29 -4.69 -20.24
CA ASP A 53 8.12 -3.87 -20.57
C ASP A 53 6.80 -4.69 -20.66
N GLU A 54 6.88 -6.02 -20.60
CA GLU A 54 5.71 -6.90 -20.75
C GLU A 54 5.05 -7.23 -19.41
N LYS A 55 3.72 -7.21 -19.35
CA LYS A 55 2.97 -7.63 -18.16
C LYS A 55 3.04 -9.13 -18.01
N THR A 56 3.32 -9.58 -16.79
CA THR A 56 3.44 -10.99 -16.46
C THR A 56 2.27 -11.43 -15.57
N PRO A 57 1.64 -12.59 -15.84
CA PRO A 57 0.61 -13.09 -14.95
C PRO A 57 1.20 -13.39 -13.58
N ILE A 58 0.44 -13.08 -12.53
CA ILE A 58 0.87 -13.28 -11.15
C ILE A 58 -0.16 -14.07 -10.37
N GLU A 59 0.33 -14.81 -9.38
CA GLU A 59 -0.49 -15.43 -8.35
C GLU A 59 0.01 -14.96 -6.98
N ILE A 60 -0.94 -14.53 -6.15
CA ILE A 60 -0.71 -14.07 -4.80
C ILE A 60 -1.57 -14.91 -3.88
N ASP A 61 -0.94 -15.57 -2.92
CA ASP A 61 -1.66 -16.31 -1.89
C ASP A 61 -1.94 -15.40 -0.69
N SER A 62 -3.22 -15.22 -0.34
CA SER A 62 -3.62 -14.32 0.74
C SER A 62 -3.09 -14.74 2.12
N SER A 63 -2.75 -16.02 2.33
CA SER A 63 -2.20 -16.51 3.61
C SER A 63 -0.72 -16.15 3.79
N THR A 64 -0.03 -15.82 2.70
CA THR A 64 1.37 -15.40 2.73
C THR A 64 1.55 -13.89 2.92
N ILE A 65 0.46 -13.11 2.95
CA ILE A 65 0.51 -11.67 3.20
C ILE A 65 0.94 -11.40 4.65
N ILE A 66 2.02 -10.62 4.79
CA ILE A 66 2.54 -10.22 6.10
C ILE A 66 2.06 -8.79 6.38
N LYS A 67 1.53 -8.57 7.57
CA LYS A 67 1.02 -7.27 8.01
C LYS A 67 1.88 -6.76 9.15
N SER A 68 2.09 -5.45 9.21
CA SER A 68 2.82 -4.84 10.34
C SER A 68 2.11 -5.00 11.69
N ASN A 69 0.82 -5.35 11.68
CA ASN A 69 0.01 -5.62 12.87
C ASN A 69 -1.10 -6.61 12.49
N ASP A 70 -1.30 -7.66 13.27
CA ASP A 70 -2.28 -8.72 13.00
C ASP A 70 -3.73 -8.21 12.99
N ASN A 71 -4.03 -7.12 13.69
CA ASN A 71 -5.35 -6.50 13.74
C ASN A 71 -5.68 -5.71 12.46
N ILE A 72 -4.76 -5.60 11.50
CA ILE A 72 -5.04 -5.01 10.19
C ILE A 72 -5.84 -6.02 9.39
N GLU A 73 -7.04 -5.65 8.97
CA GLU A 73 -7.83 -6.47 8.04
C GLU A 73 -7.68 -5.93 6.63
N CYS A 74 -7.36 -6.82 5.70
CA CYS A 74 -7.23 -6.51 4.29
C CYS A 74 -7.93 -7.55 3.44
N GLN A 75 -8.47 -7.10 2.33
CA GLN A 75 -9.13 -7.92 1.32
C GLN A 75 -8.28 -7.91 0.04
N LEU A 76 -7.90 -9.10 -0.41
CA LEU A 76 -7.21 -9.29 -1.68
C LEU A 76 -8.23 -9.82 -2.70
N ILE A 77 -8.40 -9.11 -3.81
CA ILE A 77 -9.28 -9.51 -4.93
C ILE A 77 -8.43 -9.65 -6.18
N LYS A 78 -8.55 -10.80 -6.86
CA LYS A 78 -8.01 -10.97 -8.21
C LYS A 78 -8.90 -10.19 -9.18
N VAL A 79 -8.33 -9.17 -9.83
CA VAL A 79 -9.04 -8.37 -10.84
C VAL A 79 -9.00 -9.09 -12.18
N ASP A 80 -7.81 -9.58 -12.54
CA ASP A 80 -7.53 -10.36 -13.74
C ASP A 80 -6.24 -11.18 -13.54
N SER A 81 -5.79 -11.92 -14.54
CA SER A 81 -4.57 -12.75 -14.43
C SER A 81 -3.28 -11.97 -14.17
N TYR A 82 -3.27 -10.65 -14.38
CA TYR A 82 -2.08 -9.79 -14.24
C TYR A 82 -2.19 -8.83 -13.05
N ARG A 83 -3.39 -8.66 -12.48
CA ARG A 83 -3.68 -7.62 -11.50
C ARG A 83 -4.43 -8.15 -10.30
N TYR A 84 -3.93 -7.78 -9.14
CA TYR A 84 -4.62 -7.96 -7.87
C TYR A 84 -4.88 -6.61 -7.23
N ARG A 85 -6.03 -6.48 -6.59
CA ARG A 85 -6.38 -5.32 -5.77
C ARG A 85 -6.32 -5.74 -4.31
N LEU A 86 -5.40 -5.13 -3.56
CA LEU A 86 -5.34 -5.24 -2.11
C LEU A 86 -6.00 -4.00 -1.52
N SER A 87 -7.07 -4.18 -0.75
CA SER A 87 -7.79 -3.11 -0.06
C SER A 87 -7.72 -3.33 1.45
N ILE A 88 -7.49 -2.27 2.21
CA ILE A 88 -7.58 -2.30 3.66
C ILE A 88 -9.06 -2.14 4.03
N ILE A 89 -9.60 -3.07 4.81
CA ILE A 89 -11.01 -3.08 5.23
C ILE A 89 -11.20 -2.68 6.68
N SER A 90 -10.18 -2.87 7.53
CA SER A 90 -10.18 -2.43 8.92
C SER A 90 -8.77 -2.16 9.41
N LEU A 91 -8.65 -1.16 10.29
CA LEU A 91 -7.40 -0.81 10.95
C LEU A 91 -7.67 -0.56 12.44
N PRO A 92 -6.75 -0.98 13.33
CA PRO A 92 -6.81 -0.59 14.73
C PRO A 92 -6.62 0.93 14.87
N VAL A 93 -7.25 1.53 15.88
CA VAL A 93 -7.23 2.99 16.12
C VAL A 93 -5.85 3.48 16.60
N ASP A 94 -5.06 2.58 17.18
CA ASP A 94 -3.77 2.90 17.81
C ASP A 94 -2.57 2.96 16.84
N ILE A 95 -2.75 2.63 15.55
CA ILE A 95 -1.65 2.63 14.59
C ILE A 95 -1.60 3.94 13.78
N LEU A 96 -0.45 4.62 13.84
CA LEU A 96 -0.21 5.86 13.09
C LEU A 96 0.36 5.59 11.69
N GLN A 97 0.97 4.43 11.51
CA GLN A 97 1.52 3.98 10.23
C GLN A 97 1.64 2.47 10.26
N GLY A 98 1.67 1.86 9.08
CA GLY A 98 1.90 0.43 8.95
C GLY A 98 2.23 0.07 7.52
N TYR A 99 2.48 -1.21 7.31
CA TYR A 99 2.75 -1.74 6.00
C TYR A 99 2.15 -3.13 5.85
N ILE A 100 1.93 -3.51 4.59
CA ILE A 100 1.52 -4.83 4.18
C ILE A 100 2.54 -5.30 3.15
N GLU A 101 3.22 -6.40 3.45
CA GLU A 101 4.13 -7.08 2.54
C GLU A 101 3.37 -8.17 1.78
N ILE A 102 3.50 -8.14 0.46
CA ILE A 102 2.82 -9.03 -0.45
C ILE A 102 3.86 -9.84 -1.21
N PRO A 103 4.13 -11.08 -0.79
CA PRO A 103 4.96 -11.99 -1.57
C PRO A 103 4.18 -12.50 -2.79
N VAL A 104 4.83 -12.53 -3.94
CA VAL A 104 4.27 -13.01 -5.20
C VAL A 104 4.91 -14.36 -5.53
N LEU A 105 4.07 -15.38 -5.71
CA LEU A 105 4.49 -16.78 -5.74
C LEU A 105 4.72 -17.34 -7.14
N SER A 106 4.03 -16.84 -8.18
CA SER A 106 4.03 -17.47 -9.51
C SER A 106 4.10 -16.47 -10.66
N GLY A 107 4.79 -16.86 -11.74
CA GLY A 107 5.05 -16.04 -12.95
C GLY A 107 6.40 -15.31 -12.96
N VAL A 108 7.07 -15.27 -11.82
CA VAL A 108 8.34 -14.56 -11.53
C VAL A 108 9.21 -15.52 -10.72
N SER A 109 10.54 -15.44 -10.83
CA SER A 109 11.45 -16.21 -9.96
C SER A 109 11.00 -16.03 -8.50
N ALA A 110 10.77 -17.13 -7.79
CA ALA A 110 10.24 -17.12 -6.44
C ALA A 110 10.98 -16.08 -5.57
N GLY A 111 10.23 -15.15 -4.96
CA GLY A 111 10.80 -14.16 -4.03
C GLY A 111 10.56 -12.68 -4.34
N LEU A 112 9.66 -12.32 -5.27
CA LEU A 112 9.27 -10.92 -5.42
C LEU A 112 8.31 -10.50 -4.30
N THR A 113 8.75 -9.61 -3.43
CA THR A 113 7.92 -9.06 -2.34
C THR A 113 7.65 -7.58 -2.59
N GLY A 114 6.37 -7.24 -2.73
CA GLY A 114 5.90 -5.85 -2.77
C GLY A 114 5.60 -5.35 -1.36
N ARG A 115 5.85 -4.06 -1.08
CA ARG A 115 5.50 -3.44 0.20
C ARG A 115 4.57 -2.26 -0.01
N PHE A 116 3.34 -2.38 0.49
CA PHE A 116 2.36 -1.30 0.52
C PHE A 116 2.39 -0.62 1.88
N THR A 117 2.72 0.67 1.92
CA THR A 117 2.82 1.43 3.18
C THR A 117 1.62 2.35 3.35
N PHE A 118 1.01 2.40 4.53
CA PHE A 118 -0.06 3.35 4.80
C PHE A 118 0.28 4.24 5.98
N PHE A 119 -0.18 5.49 5.90
CA PHE A 119 -0.01 6.48 6.95
C PHE A 119 -1.37 6.95 7.43
N TYR A 120 -1.54 7.00 8.73
CA TYR A 120 -2.74 7.48 9.37
C TYR A 120 -2.60 8.97 9.65
N CYS A 121 -3.44 9.78 9.03
CA CYS A 121 -3.43 11.23 9.25
C CYS A 121 -4.60 11.62 10.15
N THR A 122 -4.36 11.71 11.46
CA THR A 122 -5.23 12.43 12.38
C THR A 122 -4.93 13.92 12.30
N ARG A 123 -5.96 14.78 12.37
CA ARG A 123 -5.78 16.25 12.40
C ARG A 123 -4.93 16.74 13.58
N LYS A 124 -4.63 15.91 14.60
CA LYS A 124 -3.69 16.27 15.68
C LYS A 124 -2.30 16.69 15.17
N TYR A 125 -1.82 16.09 14.07
CA TYR A 125 -0.50 16.42 13.53
C TYR A 125 -0.47 17.67 12.62
N HIS A 126 -1.62 18.14 12.14
CA HIS A 126 -1.68 19.38 11.34
C HIS A 126 -1.76 20.65 12.22
N ALA A 127 -2.21 20.53 13.47
CA ALA A 127 -2.27 21.65 14.42
C ALA A 127 -0.91 21.93 15.11
N GLY A 128 0.02 20.97 15.10
CA GLY A 128 1.35 21.12 15.72
C GLY A 128 2.42 21.76 14.83
N LEU A 129 2.17 21.90 13.53
CA LEU A 129 3.11 22.51 12.58
C LEU A 129 2.78 23.98 12.26
N ASP A 130 1.53 24.40 12.45
CA ASP A 130 1.11 25.79 12.20
C ASP A 130 1.52 26.76 13.33
N SER A 131 1.73 26.26 14.55
CA SER A 131 2.14 27.06 15.71
C SER A 131 3.64 27.39 15.77
N ARG A 132 4.46 26.93 14.80
CA ARG A 132 5.91 27.24 14.75
C ARG A 132 6.31 28.24 13.66
N LEU A 133 5.36 28.80 12.89
CA LEU A 133 5.61 29.81 11.85
C LEU A 133 5.07 31.21 12.20
N GLY A 134 4.64 31.42 13.44
CA GLY A 134 4.25 32.73 13.97
C GLY A 134 5.27 33.29 14.97
N LYS A 135 6.46 33.65 14.49
CA LYS A 135 7.32 34.66 15.11
C LYS A 135 8.05 35.44 14.03
#